data_AF-A0A840DVD0-F1
#
_entry.id   AF-A0A840DVD0-F1
#
_cell.length_a   1.000
_cell.length_b   1.000
_cell.length_c   1.000
_cell.angle_alpha   90.00
_cell.angle_beta   90.00
_cell.angle_gamma   90.00
#
_symmetry.space_group_name_H-M   'P 1'
#
loop_
_entity.id
_entity.type
_entity.pdbx_description
1 polymer ?
#
loop_
_entity_poly.entity_id
_entity_poly.type
_entity_poly.pdbx_seq_one_letter_code
_entity_poly.pdbx_strand_id
1 'polypeptide(L)'
;MDNQQPCTNENLFFVEIYEIEGDLALQTDNQESLTSTLTNNILQPKSADAATYYTGTVSKTYVAYSWVGLPLWEIYTKGEFRYDKSTVTPYFYDGWVKKRFTGFIWQIDNYGEGTTIAADGSWATVYTRANFHYGLEYSGIGLVVQYLDVRNQIKCDKYGNIFKDTIIR
;
A
#
# COMPACT_ATOMS: atom_id res chain seq x y z
N MET A 1 9.36 -28.62 9.91
CA MET A 1 8.58 -28.18 8.74
C MET A 1 7.31 -27.62 9.32
N ASP A 2 7.29 -26.32 9.59
CA ASP A 2 6.17 -25.68 10.26
C ASP A 2 5.08 -25.40 9.22
N ASN A 3 3.98 -26.14 9.34
CA ASN A 3 2.77 -25.91 8.57
C ASN A 3 2.21 -24.53 8.94
N GLN A 4 2.35 -23.56 8.03
CA GLN A 4 1.53 -22.35 8.07
C GLN A 4 0.08 -22.75 7.83
N GLN A 5 -0.68 -22.83 8.92
CA GLN A 5 -2.13 -22.86 8.88
C GLN A 5 -2.60 -21.56 8.21
N PRO A 6 -3.41 -21.62 7.14
CA PRO A 6 -4.03 -20.42 6.62
C PRO A 6 -5.01 -19.92 7.70
N CYS A 7 -4.80 -18.69 8.18
CA CYS A 7 -5.80 -18.00 8.99
C CYS A 7 -7.01 -17.69 8.11
N THR A 8 -7.87 -18.68 7.86
CA THR A 8 -9.20 -18.43 7.34
C THR A 8 -10.00 -17.80 8.47
N ASN A 9 -10.22 -16.49 8.39
CA ASN A 9 -11.17 -15.83 9.27
C ASN A 9 -12.55 -16.47 9.00
N GLU A 10 -13.20 -17.03 10.01
CA GLU A 10 -14.50 -17.72 9.93
C GLU A 10 -15.68 -16.73 9.70
N ASN A 11 -15.43 -15.68 8.92
CA ASN A 11 -16.37 -14.61 8.66
C ASN A 11 -17.40 -15.06 7.61
N LEU A 12 -18.57 -15.49 8.09
CA LEU A 12 -19.76 -15.92 7.33
C LEU A 12 -20.30 -14.90 6.31
N PHE A 13 -19.76 -13.68 6.26
CA PHE A 13 -20.34 -12.55 5.54
C PHE A 13 -19.48 -11.95 4.44
N PHE A 14 -18.21 -12.36 4.26
CA PHE A 14 -17.31 -11.72 3.31
C PHE A 14 -16.43 -12.69 2.55
N VAL A 15 -16.22 -12.40 1.27
CA VAL A 15 -15.24 -13.08 0.42
C VAL A 15 -14.12 -12.08 0.10
N GLU A 16 -12.89 -12.49 0.37
CA GLU A 16 -11.68 -11.73 0.04
C GLU A 16 -11.26 -12.03 -1.39
N ILE A 17 -11.14 -11.00 -2.24
CA ILE A 17 -10.69 -11.14 -3.64
C ILE A 17 -9.49 -10.22 -3.86
N TYR A 18 -8.34 -10.81 -4.18
CA TYR A 18 -7.11 -10.08 -4.51
C TYR A 18 -7.06 -9.78 -6.02
N GLU A 19 -7.18 -8.52 -6.41
CA GLU A 19 -6.96 -8.08 -7.79
C GLU A 19 -5.58 -7.40 -7.87
N ILE A 20 -4.62 -8.09 -8.51
CA ILE A 20 -3.25 -7.61 -8.68
C ILE A 20 -3.14 -7.01 -10.08
N GLU A 21 -3.16 -5.68 -10.19
CA GLU A 21 -2.72 -5.00 -11.41
C GLU A 21 -1.18 -5.05 -11.51
N GLY A 22 -0.67 -5.76 -12.52
CA GLY A 22 0.69 -5.61 -13.09
C GLY A 22 0.74 -4.38 -14.01
N ASP A 23 1.88 -3.72 -14.27
CA ASP A 23 3.18 -4.23 -14.69
C ASP A 23 4.31 -3.24 -14.26
N LEU A 24 5.51 -3.76 -13.99
CA LEU A 24 6.68 -2.97 -13.56
C LEU A 24 7.47 -2.49 -14.80
N ALA A 25 7.36 -1.22 -15.16
CA ALA A 25 8.28 -0.59 -16.11
C ALA A 25 9.47 0.04 -15.35
N LEU A 26 10.62 -0.64 -15.36
CA LEU A 26 11.90 -0.06 -14.97
C LEU A 26 12.31 0.99 -16.02
N GLN A 27 12.18 2.28 -15.71
CA GLN A 27 12.80 3.33 -16.52
C GLN A 27 14.25 3.55 -16.03
N THR A 28 15.20 3.25 -16.90
CA THR A 28 16.61 3.60 -16.72
C THR A 28 16.89 4.83 -17.56
N ASP A 29 16.97 6.01 -16.94
CA ASP A 29 17.46 7.21 -17.62
C ASP A 29 18.99 7.15 -17.69
N ASN A 30 19.50 6.48 -18.72
CA ASN A 30 20.89 6.57 -19.14
C ASN A 30 20.93 7.25 -20.51
N GLN A 31 21.15 8.57 -20.54
CA GLN A 31 21.82 9.21 -21.67
C GLN A 31 23.26 9.55 -21.28
N GLU A 32 24.20 8.79 -21.82
CA GLU A 32 25.60 9.18 -21.89
C GLU A 32 25.77 10.36 -22.86
N SER A 33 26.59 11.37 -22.51
CA SER A 33 27.81 11.74 -23.25
C SER A 33 28.30 13.16 -22.92
N LEU A 34 29.63 13.32 -23.07
CA LEU A 34 30.45 14.54 -23.15
C LEU A 34 30.96 15.11 -21.81
N THR A 35 32.20 14.79 -21.48
CA THR A 35 33.33 15.70 -21.77
C THR A 35 34.67 15.06 -21.44
N SER A 36 35.48 14.93 -22.49
CA SER A 36 36.91 14.71 -22.46
C SER A 36 37.64 15.96 -21.95
N THR A 37 38.19 15.94 -20.73
CA THR A 37 39.36 16.77 -20.37
C THR A 37 40.15 16.11 -19.24
N LEU A 38 41.35 15.60 -19.58
CA LEU A 38 42.48 15.34 -18.67
C LEU A 38 42.76 16.65 -17.87
N THR A 39 43.20 16.72 -16.61
CA THR A 39 44.28 15.99 -15.93
C THR A 39 44.29 16.43 -14.45
N ASN A 40 44.65 15.50 -13.56
CA ASN A 40 45.27 15.69 -12.23
C ASN A 40 44.70 16.76 -11.27
N ASN A 41 44.00 16.30 -10.23
CA ASN A 41 44.26 16.73 -8.85
C ASN A 41 43.61 15.76 -7.84
N ILE A 42 44.47 15.13 -7.03
CA ILE A 42 44.20 14.59 -5.68
C ILE A 42 43.05 13.57 -5.62
N LEU A 43 43.42 12.28 -5.57
CA LEU A 43 42.58 11.17 -5.10
C LEU A 43 42.15 11.43 -3.64
N GLN A 44 41.09 12.22 -3.45
CA GLN A 44 40.12 11.95 -2.41
C GLN A 44 39.20 10.86 -2.96
N PRO A 45 38.87 9.79 -2.21
CA PRO A 45 37.76 8.96 -2.60
C PRO A 45 36.53 9.88 -2.59
N LYS A 46 36.13 10.35 -3.78
CA LYS A 46 34.82 10.93 -3.99
C LYS A 46 33.87 9.84 -3.54
N SER A 47 33.20 10.05 -2.41
CA SER A 47 32.05 9.26 -1.99
C SER A 47 31.22 9.06 -3.25
N ALA A 48 31.18 7.83 -3.76
CA ALA A 48 30.30 7.52 -4.86
C ALA A 48 28.90 7.70 -4.30
N ASP A 49 28.21 8.78 -4.68
CA ASP A 49 26.80 8.95 -4.32
C ASP A 49 26.09 7.69 -4.78
N ALA A 50 25.38 7.04 -3.84
CA ALA A 50 24.63 5.84 -4.16
C ALA A 50 23.63 6.19 -5.26
N ALA A 51 23.61 5.38 -6.32
CA ALA A 51 22.66 5.57 -7.40
C ALA A 51 21.24 5.57 -6.83
N THR A 52 20.50 6.63 -7.13
CA THR A 52 19.11 6.80 -6.68
C THR A 52 18.17 6.25 -7.73
N TYR A 53 17.19 5.46 -7.29
CA TYR A 53 16.20 4.80 -8.12
C TYR A 53 14.79 5.13 -7.63
N TYR A 54 13.81 4.97 -8.52
CA TYR A 54 12.39 5.13 -8.21
C TYR A 54 11.61 3.90 -8.65
N THR A 55 10.56 3.55 -7.92
CA THR A 55 9.67 2.43 -8.29
C THR A 55 8.68 2.80 -9.38
N GLY A 56 8.59 4.07 -9.73
CA GLY A 56 7.39 4.63 -10.35
C GLY A 56 6.22 4.64 -9.37
N THR A 57 5.11 5.18 -9.84
CA THR A 57 3.85 5.20 -9.10
C THR A 57 3.27 3.80 -8.98
N VAL A 58 2.95 3.38 -7.76
CA VAL A 58 2.30 2.11 -7.43
C VAL A 58 1.00 2.36 -6.69
N SER A 59 -0.02 1.57 -7.02
CA SER A 59 -1.32 1.63 -6.35
C SER A 59 -1.86 0.25 -5.96
N LYS A 60 -2.81 0.28 -5.04
CA LYS A 60 -3.53 -0.89 -4.55
C LYS A 60 -4.95 -0.51 -4.21
N THR A 61 -5.90 -1.26 -4.75
CA THR A 61 -7.32 -1.21 -4.38
C THR A 61 -7.68 -2.51 -3.68
N TYR A 62 -8.43 -2.43 -2.60
CA TYR A 62 -9.07 -3.58 -1.98
C TYR A 62 -10.58 -3.36 -1.98
N VAL A 63 -11.34 -4.33 -2.51
CA VAL A 63 -12.80 -4.30 -2.56
C VAL A 63 -13.32 -5.40 -1.65
N ALA A 64 -14.19 -5.04 -0.70
CA ALA A 64 -14.85 -6.02 0.13
C ALA A 64 -16.21 -6.41 -0.46
N TYR A 65 -16.48 -7.71 -0.48
CA TYR A 65 -17.73 -8.27 -0.97
C TYR A 65 -18.50 -8.90 0.18
N SER A 66 -19.82 -8.82 0.11
CA SER A 66 -20.70 -9.65 0.93
C SER A 66 -20.60 -11.13 0.56
N TRP A 67 -21.14 -12.02 1.40
CA TRP A 67 -21.19 -13.47 1.13
C TRP A 67 -21.95 -13.85 -0.14
N VAL A 68 -22.86 -12.98 -0.61
CA VAL A 68 -23.58 -13.14 -1.90
C VAL A 68 -22.82 -12.51 -3.08
N GLY A 69 -21.61 -12.00 -2.88
CA GLY A 69 -20.77 -11.43 -3.94
C GLY A 69 -21.10 -9.99 -4.32
N LEU A 70 -21.92 -9.27 -3.56
CA LEU A 70 -22.17 -7.84 -3.80
C LEU A 70 -21.03 -6.98 -3.22
N PRO A 71 -20.43 -6.04 -3.98
CA PRO A 71 -19.39 -5.15 -3.48
C PRO A 71 -19.98 -4.14 -2.50
N LEU A 72 -19.36 -4.05 -1.32
CA LEU A 72 -19.86 -3.22 -0.23
C LEU A 72 -19.12 -1.89 -0.17
N TRP A 73 -17.79 -1.96 -0.24
CA TRP A 73 -16.90 -0.82 -0.16
C TRP A 73 -15.55 -1.19 -0.76
N GLU A 74 -14.76 -0.16 -1.04
CA GLU A 74 -13.38 -0.36 -1.41
C GLU A 74 -12.48 0.72 -0.79
N ILE A 75 -11.21 0.39 -0.63
CA ILE A 75 -10.17 1.25 -0.11
C ILE A 75 -9.01 1.28 -1.10
N TYR A 76 -8.50 2.47 -1.36
CA TYR A 76 -7.45 2.74 -2.33
C TYR A 76 -6.26 3.39 -1.66
N THR A 77 -5.05 3.03 -2.13
CA THR A 77 -3.80 3.64 -1.73
C THR A 77 -2.88 3.75 -2.94
N LYS A 78 -2.21 4.89 -3.08
CA LYS A 78 -1.26 5.20 -4.14
C LYS A 78 -0.06 5.95 -3.60
N GLY A 79 1.12 5.59 -4.09
CA GLY A 79 2.34 6.30 -3.79
C GLY A 79 3.49 5.88 -4.68
N GLU A 80 4.68 6.29 -4.30
CA GLU A 80 5.94 5.97 -4.99
C GLU A 80 7.05 5.82 -3.94
N PHE A 81 8.13 5.12 -4.30
CA PHE A 81 9.29 4.98 -3.44
C PHE A 81 10.56 5.36 -4.19
N ARG A 82 11.40 6.13 -3.50
CA ARG A 82 12.79 6.39 -3.89
C ARG A 82 13.72 5.52 -3.06
N TYR A 83 14.68 4.85 -3.68
CA TYR A 83 15.60 3.93 -2.99
C TYR A 83 17.01 3.98 -3.57
N ASP A 84 18.00 3.63 -2.77
CA ASP A 84 19.43 3.67 -3.15
C ASP A 84 20.22 2.42 -2.71
N LYS A 85 19.53 1.30 -2.46
CA LYS A 85 20.06 0.04 -1.90
C LYS A 85 20.58 0.14 -0.45
N SER A 86 20.56 1.32 0.14
CA SER A 86 20.89 1.57 1.55
C SER A 86 19.66 1.98 2.34
N THR A 87 18.84 2.86 1.78
CA THR A 87 17.61 3.41 2.36
C THR A 87 16.48 3.43 1.34
N VAL A 88 15.25 3.58 1.83
CA VAL A 88 14.06 3.84 1.03
C VAL A 88 13.23 4.98 1.63
N THR A 89 12.78 5.89 0.77
CA THR A 89 11.92 7.04 1.10
C THR A 89 10.57 6.89 0.39
N PRO A 90 9.44 6.85 1.12
CA PRO A 90 8.10 6.78 0.56
C PRO A 90 7.53 8.17 0.24
N TYR A 91 6.73 8.24 -0.81
CA TYR A 91 5.92 9.39 -1.19
C TYR A 91 4.47 8.94 -1.31
N PHE A 92 3.59 9.48 -0.47
CA PHE A 92 2.15 9.26 -0.58
C PHE A 92 1.55 10.21 -1.60
N TYR A 93 0.71 9.70 -2.50
CA TYR A 93 0.07 10.50 -3.55
C TYR A 93 -1.43 10.57 -3.42
N ASP A 94 -2.10 9.46 -3.15
CA ASP A 94 -3.56 9.43 -3.06
C ASP A 94 -4.05 8.26 -2.22
N GLY A 95 -5.21 8.45 -1.59
CA GLY A 95 -5.87 7.48 -0.74
C GLY A 95 -7.32 7.86 -0.58
N TRP A 96 -8.21 6.88 -0.67
CA TRP A 96 -9.63 7.11 -0.50
C TRP A 96 -10.36 5.84 -0.11
N VAL A 97 -11.56 6.03 0.44
CA VAL A 97 -12.52 4.96 0.72
C VAL A 97 -13.82 5.29 0.00
N LYS A 98 -14.38 4.32 -0.70
CA LYS A 98 -15.63 4.51 -1.46
C LYS A 98 -16.69 3.51 -1.05
N LYS A 99 -17.92 4.03 -0.94
CA LYS A 99 -19.12 3.22 -0.75
C LYS A 99 -19.62 2.66 -2.07
N ARG A 100 -19.87 1.35 -2.11
CA ARG A 100 -20.42 0.65 -3.29
C ARG A 100 -21.88 0.24 -3.08
N PHE A 101 -22.31 -0.08 -1.85
CA PHE A 101 -23.69 -0.47 -1.56
C PHE A 101 -24.45 0.53 -0.68
N THR A 102 -25.63 0.99 -1.12
CA THR A 102 -26.51 1.92 -0.41
C THR A 102 -27.73 1.17 0.14
N GLY A 103 -27.76 0.86 1.44
CA GLY A 103 -28.87 0.13 2.07
C GLY A 103 -28.64 -0.34 3.50
N PHE A 104 -27.38 -0.35 3.96
CA PHE A 104 -27.01 -0.62 5.35
C PHE A 104 -26.52 0.66 6.05
N ILE A 105 -26.79 0.79 7.36
CA ILE A 105 -26.10 1.78 8.19
C ILE A 105 -24.63 1.39 8.12
N TRP A 106 -23.86 2.26 7.49
CA TRP A 106 -22.42 2.15 7.45
C TRP A 106 -21.80 3.50 7.74
N GLN A 107 -20.93 3.53 8.74
CA GLN A 107 -20.11 4.67 9.10
C GLN A 107 -18.65 4.34 8.82
N ILE A 108 -17.94 5.31 8.25
CA ILE A 108 -16.49 5.31 8.14
C ILE A 108 -15.97 6.21 9.26
N ASP A 109 -15.07 5.71 10.07
CA ASP A 109 -14.35 6.50 11.06
C ASP A 109 -12.85 6.18 11.04
N ASN A 110 -12.07 6.98 11.80
CA ASN A 110 -10.61 6.84 11.91
C ASN A 110 -9.90 6.74 10.55
N TYR A 111 -10.45 7.41 9.53
CA TYR A 111 -9.79 7.54 8.24
C TYR A 111 -8.42 8.15 8.45
N GLY A 112 -7.41 7.55 7.84
CA GLY A 112 -6.05 8.05 7.92
C GLY A 112 -5.22 7.57 6.75
N GLU A 113 -4.22 8.36 6.41
CA GLU A 113 -3.33 8.10 5.30
C GLU A 113 -1.92 8.54 5.66
N GLY A 114 -0.96 8.06 4.88
CA GLY A 114 0.41 8.57 4.98
C GLY A 114 1.45 7.48 4.78
N THR A 115 2.59 7.69 5.41
CA THR A 115 3.77 6.88 5.20
C THR A 115 4.41 6.46 6.52
N THR A 116 5.12 5.33 6.51
CA THR A 116 6.00 4.92 7.61
C THR A 116 7.33 4.47 7.05
N ILE A 117 8.41 4.72 7.79
CA ILE A 117 9.77 4.29 7.45
C ILE A 117 10.31 3.52 8.64
N ALA A 118 10.98 2.39 8.39
CA ALA A 118 11.70 1.66 9.43
C ALA A 118 12.84 2.53 9.98
N ALA A 119 13.17 2.39 11.26
CA ALA A 119 14.18 3.24 11.91
C ALA A 119 15.57 3.13 11.24
N ASP A 120 15.87 1.99 10.62
CA ASP A 120 17.10 1.74 9.87
C ASP A 120 17.02 2.12 8.37
N GLY A 121 15.88 2.68 7.93
CA GLY A 121 15.61 3.05 6.55
C GLY A 121 15.48 1.88 5.58
N SER A 122 15.48 0.63 6.05
CA SER A 122 15.50 -0.56 5.19
C SER A 122 14.16 -0.84 4.50
N TRP A 123 13.06 -0.34 5.08
CA TRP A 123 11.70 -0.50 4.60
C TRP A 123 10.93 0.79 4.71
N ALA A 124 10.01 1.00 3.77
CA ALA A 124 9.03 2.06 3.81
C ALA A 124 7.65 1.52 3.44
N THR A 125 6.61 2.23 3.86
CA THR A 125 5.22 1.88 3.58
C THR A 125 4.44 3.14 3.25
N VAL A 126 3.58 3.06 2.25
CA VAL A 126 2.47 4.00 2.03
C VAL A 126 1.17 3.29 2.38
N TYR A 127 0.24 3.97 3.06
CA TYR A 127 -1.00 3.34 3.50
C TYR A 127 -2.19 4.29 3.48
N THR A 128 -3.36 3.68 3.35
CA THR A 128 -4.67 4.27 3.65
C THR A 128 -5.37 3.32 4.61
N ARG A 129 -5.98 3.87 5.64
CA ARG A 129 -6.72 3.11 6.65
C ARG A 129 -8.08 3.76 6.92
N ALA A 130 -9.01 2.93 7.35
CA ALA A 130 -10.28 3.38 7.89
C ALA A 130 -10.88 2.23 8.70
N ASN A 131 -11.73 2.57 9.67
CA ASN A 131 -12.61 1.56 10.24
C ASN A 131 -14.00 1.67 9.64
N PHE A 132 -14.62 0.50 9.53
CA PHE A 132 -15.91 0.32 8.92
C PHE A 132 -16.87 -0.32 9.91
N HIS A 133 -17.99 0.36 10.15
CA HIS A 133 -19.06 -0.11 11.03
C HIS A 133 -20.24 -0.57 10.20
N TYR A 134 -20.75 -1.78 10.42
CA TYR A 134 -21.93 -2.31 9.71
C TYR A 134 -23.07 -2.56 10.67
N GLY A 135 -24.27 -2.11 10.29
CA GLY A 135 -25.50 -2.44 11.00
C GLY A 135 -26.68 -2.77 10.08
N LEU A 136 -27.58 -3.60 10.60
CA LEU A 136 -28.91 -3.85 10.06
C LEU A 136 -29.90 -2.96 10.80
N GLU A 137 -30.69 -2.17 10.08
CA GLU A 137 -31.79 -1.41 10.65
C GLU A 137 -33.12 -1.94 10.08
N TYR A 138 -34.05 -2.31 10.97
CA TYR A 138 -35.41 -2.67 10.61
C TYR A 138 -36.39 -1.92 11.51
N SER A 139 -37.28 -1.12 10.91
CA SER A 139 -38.30 -0.33 11.60
C SER A 139 -37.79 0.52 12.78
N GLY A 140 -36.64 1.19 12.61
CA GLY A 140 -36.07 2.11 13.62
C GLY A 140 -35.34 1.42 14.78
N ILE A 141 -35.16 0.10 14.72
CA ILE A 141 -34.30 -0.66 15.63
C ILE A 141 -33.09 -1.15 14.84
N GLY A 142 -31.92 -0.61 15.17
CA GLY A 142 -30.64 -0.92 14.53
C GLY A 142 -29.78 -1.86 15.38
N LEU A 143 -29.32 -2.96 14.80
CA LEU A 143 -28.25 -3.80 15.34
C LEU A 143 -26.96 -3.46 14.61
N VAL A 144 -25.95 -2.93 15.33
CA VAL A 144 -24.58 -2.81 14.83
C VAL A 144 -23.93 -4.19 14.99
N VAL A 145 -23.57 -4.83 13.89
CA VAL A 145 -23.20 -6.25 13.87
C VAL A 145 -21.68 -6.43 13.75
N GLN A 146 -20.95 -5.53 13.08
CA GLN A 146 -19.50 -5.71 12.87
C GLN A 146 -18.71 -4.40 12.77
N TYR A 147 -17.49 -4.43 13.32
CA TYR A 147 -16.45 -3.42 13.20
C TYR A 147 -15.26 -4.05 12.48
N LEU A 148 -14.74 -3.40 11.44
CA LEU A 148 -13.53 -3.81 10.74
C LEU A 148 -12.52 -2.66 10.73
N ASP A 149 -11.35 -2.84 11.34
CA ASP A 149 -10.19 -1.95 11.18
C ASP A 149 -9.40 -2.42 9.96
N VAL A 150 -9.35 -1.59 8.92
CA VAL A 150 -8.74 -1.94 7.64
C VAL A 150 -7.58 -1.01 7.34
N ARG A 151 -6.41 -1.60 7.05
CA ARG A 151 -5.24 -0.89 6.53
C ARG A 151 -4.81 -1.46 5.20
N ASN A 152 -5.05 -0.71 4.14
CA ASN A 152 -4.55 -0.98 2.81
C ASN A 152 -3.14 -0.38 2.68
N GLN A 153 -2.14 -1.19 2.35
CA GLN A 153 -0.75 -0.75 2.39
C GLN A 153 0.09 -1.32 1.25
N ILE A 154 1.06 -0.52 0.81
CA ILE A 154 2.10 -0.90 -0.14
C ILE A 154 3.43 -0.66 0.57
N LYS A 155 4.29 -1.67 0.59
CA LYS A 155 5.62 -1.63 1.20
C LYS A 155 6.68 -1.71 0.12
N CYS A 156 7.82 -1.09 0.38
CA CYS A 156 9.01 -1.18 -0.46
C CYS A 156 10.23 -1.40 0.43
N ASP A 157 11.15 -2.28 0.02
CA ASP A 157 12.47 -2.37 0.64
C ASP A 157 13.48 -1.44 -0.04
N LYS A 158 14.65 -1.27 0.58
CA LYS A 158 15.77 -0.52 0.02
C LYS A 158 16.29 -1.05 -1.33
N TYR A 159 15.92 -2.26 -1.74
CA TYR A 159 16.30 -2.85 -3.02
C TYR A 159 15.26 -2.62 -4.12
N GLY A 160 14.12 -2.00 -3.80
CA GLY A 160 13.05 -1.70 -4.74
C GLY A 160 11.98 -2.79 -4.86
N ASN A 161 11.99 -3.81 -4.00
CA ASN A 161 10.97 -4.86 -4.02
C ASN A 161 9.67 -4.34 -3.41
N ILE A 162 8.57 -4.48 -4.15
CA ILE A 162 7.23 -4.00 -3.75
C ILE A 162 6.40 -5.14 -3.18
N PHE A 163 5.72 -4.88 -2.05
CA PHE A 163 4.79 -5.80 -1.40
C PHE A 163 3.46 -5.10 -1.14
N LYS A 164 2.36 -5.72 -1.55
CA LYS A 164 1.00 -5.17 -1.46
C LYS A 164 0.19 -6.01 -0.48
N ASP A 165 -0.43 -5.38 0.51
CA ASP A 165 -1.10 -6.09 1.60
C ASP A 165 -2.34 -5.33 2.14
N THR A 166 -3.38 -6.05 2.56
CA THR A 166 -4.53 -5.50 3.30
C THR A 166 -4.55 -6.15 4.67
N ILE A 167 -4.39 -5.38 5.74
CA ILE A 167 -4.60 -5.87 7.09
C ILE A 167 -6.03 -5.56 7.49
N ILE A 168 -6.79 -6.57 7.92
CA ILE A 168 -8.15 -6.44 8.45
C ILE A 168 -8.18 -7.03 9.86
N ARG A 169 -8.72 -6.30 10.83
CA ARG A 169 -8.87 -6.73 12.22
C ARG A 169 -10.29 -6.55 12.72
#